data_AF-A0A499UM37-F1
#
_entry.id   AF-A0A499UM37-F1
#
_cell.length_a   1.000
_cell.length_b   1.000
_cell.length_c   1.000
_cell.angle_alpha   90.00
_cell.angle_beta   90.00
_cell.angle_gamma   90.00
#
_symmetry.space_group_name_H-M   'P 1'
#
loop_
_entity.id
_entity.type
_entity.pdbx_description
1 polymer ?
#
loop_
_entity_poly.entity_id
_entity_poly.type
_entity_poly.pdbx_seq_one_letter_code
_entity_poly.pdbx_strand_id
1 'polypeptide(L)'
;MGRPPARNGHPEPYGVRHWEIGNELFGTYQRYWMSADDDKAMRQYAFGGTQRQKRQRVGTPTDHRPSAAVSNGQPHQSFTVWYPPVVPKSQTIRVDEDTWREVADLASAGADDLVYTFAPESGGIHFGDGRHGKIPQKGAKITADHPRRDRARAAQRLLPRRRTRRGQRSEGQRRGFHPGDTAGLLL
;
A
#
# COMPACT_ATOMS: atom_id res chain seq x y z
N MET A 1 14.11 38.54 9.50
CA MET A 1 14.75 38.27 8.20
C MET A 1 14.18 36.97 7.64
N GLY A 2 13.51 37.01 6.48
CA GLY A 2 12.93 35.83 5.83
C GLY A 2 13.95 35.12 4.94
N ARG A 3 13.96 33.79 4.96
CA ARG A 3 14.82 32.96 4.10
C ARG A 3 14.40 33.07 2.63
N PRO A 4 15.33 33.08 1.66
CA PRO A 4 14.96 33.16 0.25
C PRO A 4 14.24 31.88 -0.21
N PRO A 5 13.21 31.99 -1.07
CA PRO A 5 12.53 30.84 -1.64
C PRO A 5 13.49 30.04 -2.54
N ALA A 6 13.37 28.71 -2.51
CA ALA A 6 14.10 27.85 -3.45
C ALA A 6 13.68 28.20 -4.89
N ARG A 7 14.65 28.21 -5.83
CA ARG A 7 14.50 28.65 -7.25
C ARG A 7 13.47 27.86 -8.10
N ASN A 8 12.63 27.05 -7.48
CA ASN A 8 11.60 26.19 -8.07
C ASN A 8 10.17 26.63 -7.70
N GLY A 9 9.97 27.85 -7.18
CA GLY A 9 8.64 28.44 -7.02
C GLY A 9 7.84 27.92 -5.82
N HIS A 10 8.49 27.22 -4.88
CA HIS A 10 7.89 26.79 -3.63
C HIS A 10 8.40 27.66 -2.46
N PRO A 11 7.52 28.46 -1.82
CA PRO A 11 7.90 29.33 -0.71
C PRO A 11 8.18 28.57 0.59
N GLU A 12 7.71 27.32 0.70
CA GLU A 12 7.92 26.45 1.86
C GLU A 12 8.51 25.09 1.45
N PRO A 13 9.38 24.47 2.28
CA PRO A 13 9.92 23.13 2.01
C PRO A 13 8.82 22.08 1.83
N TYR A 14 9.00 21.13 0.92
CA TYR A 14 8.01 20.10 0.55
C TYR A 14 7.61 19.11 1.69
N GLY A 15 8.04 19.32 2.93
CA GLY A 15 7.74 18.42 4.05
C GLY A 15 8.21 16.98 3.81
N VAL A 16 9.23 16.79 2.97
CA VAL A 16 9.80 15.47 2.65
C VAL A 16 10.53 14.98 3.90
N ARG A 17 9.93 13.99 4.57
CA ARG A 17 10.49 13.41 5.81
C ARG A 17 11.45 12.25 5.55
N HIS A 18 11.36 11.64 4.38
CA HIS A 18 12.16 10.47 4.00
C HIS A 18 12.49 10.61 2.51
N TRP A 19 13.77 10.49 2.18
CA TRP A 19 14.28 10.41 0.83
C TRP A 19 15.38 9.36 0.79
N GLU A 20 15.43 8.57 -0.28
CA GLU A 20 16.55 7.69 -0.60
C GLU A 20 17.09 8.12 -1.97
N ILE A 21 18.41 8.17 -2.11
CA ILE A 21 19.09 8.19 -3.41
C ILE A 21 19.72 6.81 -3.57
N GLY A 22 19.01 5.90 -4.22
CA GLY A 22 19.54 4.58 -4.56
C GLY A 22 20.10 4.59 -5.98
N ASN A 23 21.43 4.61 -6.10
CA ASN A 23 22.07 3.87 -7.19
C ASN A 23 21.78 2.40 -6.93
N GLU A 24 21.22 1.65 -7.89
CA GLU A 24 21.24 0.17 -8.02
C GLU A 24 19.91 -0.42 -8.52
N LEU A 25 19.63 -0.28 -9.83
CA LEU A 25 18.58 -1.06 -10.51
C LEU A 25 19.12 -1.95 -11.64
N PHE A 26 20.44 -2.06 -11.78
CA PHE A 26 21.11 -2.75 -12.89
C PHE A 26 21.62 -4.16 -12.54
N GLY A 27 21.53 -4.61 -11.28
CA GLY A 27 21.87 -5.97 -10.89
C GLY A 27 20.67 -6.93 -10.86
N THR A 28 20.84 -8.15 -11.38
CA THR A 28 19.82 -9.22 -11.43
C THR A 28 19.19 -9.53 -10.07
N TYR A 29 19.91 -9.31 -8.97
CA TYR A 29 19.46 -9.59 -7.60
C TYR A 29 18.93 -8.36 -6.86
N GLN A 30 18.94 -7.17 -7.47
CA GLN A 30 18.54 -5.92 -6.82
C GLN A 30 17.06 -5.56 -7.05
N ARG A 31 16.39 -6.28 -7.96
CA ARG A 31 14.97 -6.10 -8.30
C ARG A 31 14.01 -7.09 -7.63
N TYR A 32 14.50 -7.88 -6.66
CA TYR A 32 13.73 -9.01 -6.09
C TYR A 32 12.40 -8.62 -5.41
N TRP A 33 12.23 -7.33 -5.06
CA TRP A 33 11.01 -6.79 -4.44
C TRP A 33 10.09 -6.07 -5.45
N MET A 34 10.45 -6.03 -6.73
CA MET A 34 9.67 -5.40 -7.80
C MET A 34 9.12 -6.45 -8.76
N SER A 35 8.15 -6.04 -9.57
CA SER A 35 7.62 -6.85 -10.66
C SER A 35 8.72 -7.20 -11.67
N ALA A 36 8.58 -8.35 -12.32
CA ALA A 36 9.40 -8.70 -13.47
C ALA A 36 9.05 -7.85 -14.72
N ASP A 37 7.89 -7.19 -14.72
CA ASP A 37 7.45 -6.23 -15.73
C ASP A 37 8.06 -4.86 -15.43
N ASP A 38 8.87 -4.33 -16.36
CA ASP A 38 9.65 -3.11 -16.17
C ASP A 38 8.80 -1.86 -15.92
N ASP A 39 7.67 -1.71 -16.61
CA ASP A 39 6.78 -0.54 -16.43
C ASP A 39 6.12 -0.57 -15.05
N LYS A 40 5.73 -1.77 -14.58
CA LYS A 40 5.23 -1.96 -13.21
C LYS A 40 6.33 -1.78 -12.18
N ALA A 41 7.53 -2.30 -12.44
CA ALA A 41 8.69 -2.16 -11.56
C ALA A 41 9.06 -0.69 -11.36
N MET A 42 9.11 0.10 -12.43
CA MET A 42 9.40 1.53 -12.35
C MET A 42 8.34 2.31 -11.58
N ARG A 43 7.05 1.92 -11.70
CA ARG A 43 5.98 2.50 -10.88
C ARG A 43 6.09 2.08 -9.41
N GLN A 44 6.43 0.83 -9.13
CA GLN A 44 6.67 0.34 -7.77
C GLN A 44 7.87 1.04 -7.12
N TYR A 45 8.93 1.28 -7.89
CA TYR A 45 10.09 2.03 -7.45
C TYR A 45 9.73 3.49 -7.10
N ALA A 46 9.01 4.17 -8.00
CA ALA A 46 8.69 5.60 -7.84
C ALA A 46 7.59 5.88 -6.79
N PHE A 47 6.58 5.01 -6.69
CA PHE A 47 5.36 5.26 -5.91
C PHE A 47 5.07 4.22 -4.84
N GLY A 48 5.95 3.22 -4.71
CA GLY A 48 5.68 2.05 -3.89
C GLY A 48 4.67 1.14 -4.57
N GLY A 49 4.35 0.03 -3.92
CA GLY A 49 3.49 -0.97 -4.50
C GLY A 49 2.80 -1.81 -3.44
N THR A 50 2.00 -2.75 -3.92
CA THR A 50 1.49 -3.82 -3.07
C THR A 50 1.78 -5.14 -3.75
N GLN A 51 2.62 -5.96 -3.14
CA GLN A 51 2.88 -7.32 -3.58
C GLN A 51 2.05 -8.29 -2.75
N ARG A 52 1.31 -9.19 -3.40
CA ARG A 52 0.54 -10.24 -2.73
C ARG A 52 1.50 -11.31 -2.20
N GLN A 53 1.55 -11.48 -0.89
CA GLN A 53 2.14 -12.66 -0.26
C GLN A 53 1.12 -13.80 -0.36
N LYS A 54 1.54 -14.98 -0.82
CA LYS A 54 0.70 -16.17 -0.97
C LYS A 54 1.32 -17.32 -0.19
N ARG A 55 0.55 -17.96 0.70
CA ARG A 55 0.96 -19.02 1.62
C ARG A 55 2.29 -18.71 2.31
N GLN A 56 2.50 -17.44 2.65
CA GLN A 56 3.72 -17.01 3.33
C GLN A 56 3.71 -17.59 4.74
N ARG A 57 4.78 -18.25 5.12
CA ARG A 57 4.93 -18.75 6.50
C ARG A 57 4.88 -17.58 7.46
N VAL A 58 4.18 -17.75 8.57
CA VAL A 58 4.27 -16.85 9.72
C VAL A 58 5.57 -17.15 10.49
N GLY A 59 5.78 -16.46 11.60
CA GLY A 59 6.84 -16.78 12.55
C GLY A 59 6.49 -16.25 13.92
N THR A 60 7.52 -15.91 14.68
CA THR A 60 7.41 -15.11 15.90
C THR A 60 8.14 -13.78 15.69
N PRO A 61 8.02 -12.80 16.60
CA PRO A 61 8.71 -11.51 16.47
C PRO A 61 10.23 -11.62 16.26
N THR A 62 10.86 -12.73 16.69
CA THR A 62 12.32 -12.92 16.64
C THR A 62 12.76 -14.18 15.89
N ASP A 63 11.84 -15.01 15.38
CA ASP A 63 12.17 -16.26 14.70
C ASP A 63 11.31 -16.49 13.46
N HIS A 64 11.96 -16.50 12.29
CA HIS A 64 11.35 -16.71 10.98
C HIS A 64 11.75 -18.06 10.35
N ARG A 65 12.39 -18.96 11.13
CA ARG A 65 12.70 -20.31 10.65
C ARG A 65 11.41 -21.08 10.33
N PRO A 66 11.44 -22.06 9.42
CA PRO A 66 10.24 -22.85 9.10
C PRO A 66 9.56 -23.49 10.32
N SER A 67 10.32 -23.89 11.34
CA SER A 67 9.80 -24.47 12.58
C SER A 67 9.00 -23.47 13.43
N ALA A 68 9.27 -22.16 13.32
CA ALA A 68 8.54 -21.13 14.04
C ALA A 68 7.14 -20.88 13.47
N ALA A 69 6.83 -21.42 12.29
CA ALA A 69 5.51 -21.39 11.68
C ALA A 69 4.67 -22.63 12.02
N VAL A 70 5.12 -23.49 12.92
CA VAL A 70 4.47 -24.77 13.24
C VAL A 70 3.81 -24.68 14.61
N SER A 71 2.53 -25.08 14.66
CA SER A 71 1.80 -25.15 15.92
C SER A 71 2.41 -26.19 16.87
N ASN A 72 2.54 -25.82 18.14
CA ASN A 72 2.94 -26.73 19.21
C ASN A 72 1.74 -27.47 19.84
N GLY A 73 0.51 -27.16 19.42
CA GLY A 73 -0.73 -27.75 19.90
C GLY A 73 -1.19 -27.28 21.28
N GLN A 74 -0.58 -26.24 21.83
CA GLN A 74 -0.97 -25.66 23.13
C GLN A 74 -2.03 -24.56 22.95
N PRO A 75 -2.83 -24.28 24.00
CA PRO A 75 -3.72 -23.11 24.04
C PRO A 75 -2.98 -21.78 23.79
N HIS A 76 -3.71 -20.76 23.33
CA HIS A 76 -3.25 -19.35 23.30
C HIS A 76 -2.00 -19.08 22.45
N GLN A 77 -1.73 -19.93 21.46
CA GLN A 77 -0.58 -19.76 20.57
C GLN A 77 -0.67 -18.45 19.79
N SER A 78 0.49 -17.81 19.63
CA SER A 78 0.62 -16.53 18.95
C SER A 78 1.72 -16.57 17.90
N PHE A 79 1.46 -15.93 16.77
CA PHE A 79 2.37 -15.82 15.64
C PHE A 79 2.36 -14.41 15.07
N THR A 80 3.31 -14.11 14.19
CA THR A 80 3.38 -12.84 13.47
C THR A 80 3.59 -13.06 11.98
N VAL A 81 2.91 -12.25 11.15
CA VAL A 81 3.28 -12.14 9.74
C VAL A 81 4.65 -11.47 9.60
N TRP A 82 5.37 -11.74 8.51
CA TRP A 82 6.74 -11.22 8.34
C TRP A 82 6.80 -9.74 7.93
N TYR A 83 5.75 -9.22 7.30
CA TYR A 83 5.73 -7.85 6.78
C TYR A 83 4.54 -7.04 7.30
N PRO A 84 4.52 -6.71 8.61
CA PRO A 84 3.62 -5.70 9.15
C PRO A 84 4.07 -4.27 8.77
N PRO A 85 3.20 -3.25 8.82
CA PRO A 85 1.77 -3.35 9.13
C PRO A 85 0.96 -3.93 7.95
N VAL A 86 -0.14 -4.61 8.27
CA VAL A 86 -1.06 -5.20 7.30
C VAL A 86 -2.34 -4.36 7.22
N VAL A 87 -2.90 -4.21 6.01
CA VAL A 87 -4.20 -3.52 5.86
C VAL A 87 -5.27 -4.33 6.60
N PRO A 88 -6.05 -3.74 7.52
CA PRO A 88 -7.06 -4.48 8.26
C PRO A 88 -8.00 -5.26 7.34
N LYS A 89 -8.37 -6.48 7.73
CA LYS A 89 -9.27 -7.40 6.99
C LYS A 89 -8.78 -7.83 5.60
N SER A 90 -7.51 -7.57 5.25
CA SER A 90 -6.95 -7.96 3.96
C SER A 90 -6.19 -9.29 3.98
N GLN A 91 -5.99 -9.84 5.18
CA GLN A 91 -5.25 -11.07 5.39
C GLN A 91 -6.14 -12.30 5.36
N THR A 92 -5.56 -13.43 4.98
CA THR A 92 -6.17 -14.75 5.10
C THR A 92 -5.20 -15.66 5.82
N ILE A 93 -5.58 -16.13 7.02
CA ILE A 93 -4.76 -17.03 7.82
C ILE A 93 -5.22 -18.45 7.59
N ARG A 94 -4.25 -19.35 7.40
CA ARG A 94 -4.50 -20.79 7.23
C ARG A 94 -3.69 -21.60 8.21
N VAL A 95 -4.31 -22.69 8.67
CA VAL A 95 -3.68 -23.76 9.43
C VAL A 95 -3.73 -24.99 8.53
N ASP A 96 -2.57 -25.39 8.03
CA ASP A 96 -2.43 -26.26 6.86
C ASP A 96 -3.24 -25.72 5.66
N GLU A 97 -4.28 -26.45 5.23
CA GLU A 97 -5.15 -26.01 4.13
C GLU A 97 -6.42 -25.30 4.62
N ASP A 98 -6.76 -25.40 5.91
CA ASP A 98 -7.97 -24.82 6.47
C ASP A 98 -7.83 -23.32 6.63
N THR A 99 -8.83 -22.58 6.13
CA THR A 99 -8.89 -21.12 6.30
C THR A 99 -9.61 -20.78 7.59
N TRP A 100 -8.92 -20.02 8.45
CA TRP A 100 -9.46 -19.58 9.74
C TRP A 100 -10.05 -18.18 9.59
N ARG A 101 -11.06 -17.86 10.41
CA ARG A 101 -11.80 -16.60 10.37
C ARG A 101 -11.34 -15.64 11.46
N GLU A 102 -11.11 -14.39 11.09
CA GLU A 102 -10.80 -13.36 12.06
C GLU A 102 -12.05 -12.99 12.89
N VAL A 103 -11.90 -12.92 14.20
CA VAL A 103 -12.88 -12.37 15.14
C VAL A 103 -12.26 -11.20 15.91
N ALA A 104 -13.10 -10.28 16.39
CA ALA A 104 -12.64 -9.16 17.21
C ALA A 104 -12.21 -9.63 18.61
N ASP A 105 -12.90 -10.66 19.14
CA ASP A 105 -12.68 -11.26 20.44
C ASP A 105 -12.97 -12.76 20.35
N LEU A 106 -12.15 -13.57 21.04
CA LEU A 106 -12.31 -15.01 21.12
C LEU A 106 -13.36 -15.42 22.15
N ALA A 107 -13.69 -14.57 23.14
CA ALA A 107 -14.57 -14.91 24.25
C ALA A 107 -15.96 -15.42 23.81
N SER A 108 -16.44 -15.02 22.64
CA SER A 108 -17.73 -15.46 22.08
C SER A 108 -17.64 -16.69 21.17
N ALA A 109 -16.44 -17.19 20.89
CA ALA A 109 -16.23 -18.33 20.00
C ALA A 109 -16.45 -19.67 20.75
N GLY A 110 -16.95 -20.67 20.04
CA GLY A 110 -17.04 -22.04 20.53
C GLY A 110 -15.70 -22.78 20.46
N ALA A 111 -15.61 -23.91 21.15
CA ALA A 111 -14.41 -24.76 21.22
C ALA A 111 -13.89 -25.23 19.84
N ASP A 112 -14.80 -25.50 18.91
CA ASP A 112 -14.47 -26.03 17.58
C ASP A 112 -14.33 -24.94 16.50
N ASP A 113 -14.58 -23.68 16.85
CA ASP A 113 -14.55 -22.58 15.88
C ASP A 113 -13.12 -22.34 15.38
N LEU A 114 -12.93 -22.38 14.06
CA LEU A 114 -11.67 -22.05 13.38
C LEU A 114 -11.46 -20.54 13.34
N VAL A 115 -11.16 -19.93 14.49
CA VAL A 115 -11.07 -18.47 14.64
C VAL A 115 -9.76 -17.99 15.26
N TYR A 116 -9.41 -16.75 14.95
CA TYR A 116 -8.24 -16.06 15.50
C TYR A 116 -8.53 -14.56 15.66
N THR A 117 -7.77 -13.86 16.51
CA THR A 117 -7.73 -12.39 16.49
C THR A 117 -6.48 -11.91 15.76
N PHE A 118 -6.56 -10.71 15.16
CA PHE A 118 -5.46 -10.12 14.42
C PHE A 118 -5.15 -8.70 14.89
N ALA A 119 -3.87 -8.40 15.06
CA ALA A 119 -3.34 -7.07 15.36
C ALA A 119 -2.64 -6.50 14.10
N PRO A 120 -3.30 -5.62 13.31
CA PRO A 120 -2.79 -5.23 11.99
C PRO A 120 -1.45 -4.51 12.01
N GLU A 121 -1.19 -3.70 13.05
CA GLU A 121 0.03 -2.91 13.17
C GLU A 121 1.27 -3.76 13.45
N SER A 122 1.15 -4.78 14.31
CA SER A 122 2.23 -5.71 14.62
C SER A 122 2.23 -6.95 13.72
N GLY A 123 1.13 -7.20 13.01
CA GLY A 123 0.90 -8.44 12.28
C GLY A 123 0.64 -9.64 13.19
N GLY A 124 0.30 -9.41 14.46
CA GLY A 124 0.08 -10.44 15.46
C GLY A 124 -1.18 -11.26 15.20
N ILE A 125 -1.08 -12.57 15.36
CA ILE A 125 -2.16 -13.54 15.24
C ILE A 125 -2.25 -14.26 16.59
N HIS A 126 -3.45 -14.38 17.14
CA HIS A 126 -3.69 -15.12 18.38
C HIS A 126 -4.82 -16.13 18.19
N PHE A 127 -4.55 -17.38 18.59
CA PHE A 127 -5.49 -18.49 18.48
C PHE A 127 -6.17 -18.81 19.82
N GLY A 128 -7.27 -19.54 19.74
CA GLY A 128 -8.06 -19.94 20.90
C GLY A 128 -7.36 -20.91 21.86
N ASP A 129 -8.10 -21.25 22.91
CA ASP A 129 -7.67 -22.10 24.01
C ASP A 129 -8.35 -23.48 24.03
N GLY A 130 -9.17 -23.77 23.01
CA GLY A 130 -9.97 -24.99 22.93
C GLY A 130 -11.34 -24.87 23.60
N ARG A 131 -11.65 -23.73 24.22
CA ARG A 131 -12.99 -23.36 24.70
C ARG A 131 -13.52 -22.15 23.94
N HIS A 132 -12.66 -21.18 23.69
CA HIS A 132 -12.89 -19.90 23.03
C HIS A 132 -12.14 -19.88 21.70
N GLY A 133 -12.57 -20.72 20.76
CA GLY A 133 -11.87 -21.00 19.51
C GLY A 133 -10.95 -22.21 19.59
N LYS A 134 -10.80 -22.88 18.45
CA LYS A 134 -10.02 -24.12 18.32
C LYS A 134 -8.53 -23.87 18.49
N ILE A 135 -7.83 -24.87 19.05
CA ILE A 135 -6.36 -24.89 19.09
C ILE A 135 -5.84 -25.44 17.75
N PRO A 136 -4.91 -24.77 17.06
CA PRO A 136 -4.25 -25.34 15.89
C PRO A 136 -3.55 -26.65 16.27
N GLN A 137 -3.80 -27.73 15.52
CA GLN A 137 -3.25 -29.04 15.84
C GLN A 137 -1.72 -29.03 15.89
N LYS A 138 -1.13 -29.81 16.81
CA LYS A 138 0.33 -29.92 16.90
C LYS A 138 0.92 -30.39 15.57
N GLY A 139 1.93 -29.68 15.08
CA GLY A 139 2.58 -29.97 13.80
C GLY A 139 1.95 -29.27 12.59
N ALA A 140 0.77 -28.66 12.73
CA ALA A 140 0.13 -27.92 11.65
C ALA A 140 0.92 -26.67 11.28
N LYS A 141 0.99 -26.37 9.99
CA LYS A 141 1.73 -25.21 9.45
C LYS A 141 0.81 -24.00 9.36
N ILE A 142 1.25 -22.88 9.92
CA ILE A 142 0.51 -21.63 9.87
C ILE A 142 1.04 -20.76 8.72
N THR A 143 0.15 -20.34 7.83
CA THR A 143 0.49 -19.44 6.72
C THR A 143 -0.48 -18.27 6.61
N ALA A 144 -0.01 -17.19 5.98
CA ALA A 144 -0.78 -16.00 5.74
C ALA A 144 -0.71 -15.61 4.26
N ASP A 145 -1.85 -15.26 3.68
CA ASP A 145 -1.90 -14.40 2.51
C ASP A 145 -2.15 -12.98 2.98
N HIS A 146 -1.38 -12.02 2.48
CA HIS A 146 -1.71 -10.62 2.69
C HIS A 146 -1.02 -9.74 1.64
N PRO A 147 -1.56 -8.55 1.36
CA PRO A 147 -0.81 -7.52 0.68
C PRO A 147 0.38 -7.09 1.55
N ARG A 148 1.59 -7.23 1.04
CA ARG A 148 2.78 -6.51 1.53
C ARG A 148 2.83 -5.18 0.81
N ARG A 149 2.94 -4.08 1.56
CA ARG A 149 3.27 -2.78 0.95
C ARG A 149 4.76 -2.74 0.65
N ASP A 150 5.10 -2.54 -0.62
CA ASP A 150 6.47 -2.28 -1.03
C ASP A 150 6.76 -0.80 -0.77
N ARG A 151 7.99 -0.50 -0.33
CA ARG A 151 8.39 0.86 0.05
C ARG A 151 8.17 1.83 -1.12
N ALA A 152 7.18 2.71 -0.98
CA ALA A 152 7.42 4.14 -1.01
C ALA A 152 6.37 4.83 -0.14
N ARG A 153 6.83 5.54 0.89
CA ARG A 153 6.03 6.53 1.62
C ARG A 153 6.49 7.93 1.23
N ALA A 154 6.52 8.20 -0.08
CA ALA A 154 6.68 9.55 -0.59
C ALA A 154 5.64 9.79 -1.70
N ALA A 155 4.95 10.92 -1.63
CA ALA A 155 4.14 11.52 -2.70
C ALA A 155 2.66 11.12 -2.93
N GLN A 156 1.97 10.37 -2.06
CA GLN A 156 0.51 10.17 -2.27
C GLN A 156 -0.42 11.29 -1.74
N ARG A 157 0.09 12.39 -1.19
CA ARG A 157 -0.77 13.52 -0.74
C ARG A 157 -0.52 14.86 -1.44
N LEU A 158 0.17 14.90 -2.58
CA LEU A 158 0.54 16.17 -3.24
C LEU A 158 0.41 16.19 -4.76
N LEU A 159 -0.49 15.40 -5.36
CA LEU A 159 -0.93 15.69 -6.72
C LEU A 159 -2.16 16.60 -6.64
N PRO A 160 -2.06 17.92 -6.89
CA PRO A 160 -3.24 18.68 -7.21
C PRO A 160 -3.87 18.05 -8.45
N ARG A 161 -5.15 17.67 -8.35
CA ARG A 161 -5.95 17.33 -9.53
C ARG A 161 -5.84 18.51 -10.48
N ARG A 162 -5.11 18.38 -11.58
CA ARG A 162 -5.18 19.36 -12.67
C ARG A 162 -6.64 19.35 -13.13
N ARG A 163 -7.41 20.36 -12.72
CA ARG A 163 -8.64 20.72 -13.41
C ARG A 163 -8.21 21.14 -14.81
N THR A 164 -8.37 20.24 -15.78
CA THR A 164 -8.39 20.62 -17.18
C THR A 164 -9.56 21.60 -17.36
N ARG A 165 -9.24 22.88 -17.51
CA ARG A 165 -10.22 23.92 -17.84
C ARG A 165 -10.63 23.68 -19.30
N ARG A 166 -11.68 22.89 -19.49
CA ARG A 166 -12.33 22.69 -20.79
C ARG A 166 -13.13 23.96 -21.11
N GLY A 167 -12.75 24.62 -22.20
CA GLY A 167 -13.55 25.52 -23.04
C GLY A 167 -14.47 26.56 -22.38
N GLN A 168 -14.09 27.84 -22.50
CA GLN A 168 -15.07 28.86 -22.84
C GLN A 168 -14.58 29.60 -24.08
N ARG A 169 -15.22 29.28 -25.22
CA ARG A 169 -15.33 30.21 -26.36
C ARG A 169 -16.35 31.26 -25.94
N SER A 170 -15.95 32.52 -25.94
CA SER A 170 -16.86 33.66 -25.95
C SER A 170 -16.89 34.18 -27.37
N GLU A 171 -17.92 33.80 -28.09
CA GLU A 171 -18.31 34.38 -29.36
C GLU A 171 -19.12 35.65 -29.07
N GLY A 172 -18.80 36.77 -29.71
CA GLY A 172 -19.64 37.96 -29.70
C GLY A 172 -18.90 39.27 -29.47
N GLN A 173 -18.41 39.90 -30.54
CA GLN A 173 -18.97 41.19 -30.99
C GLN A 173 -18.35 41.52 -32.36
N ARG A 174 -19.14 41.30 -33.42
CA ARG A 174 -18.88 41.87 -34.74
C ARG A 174 -19.07 43.39 -34.64
N ARG A 175 -18.11 44.19 -35.12
CA ARG A 175 -18.40 45.50 -35.70
C ARG A 175 -17.86 45.50 -37.12
N GLY A 176 -18.78 45.61 -38.06
CA GLY A 176 -18.54 45.53 -39.49
C GLY A 176 -17.75 46.73 -39.99
N PHE A 177 -16.87 46.44 -40.93
CA PHE A 177 -16.28 47.42 -41.82
C PHE A 177 -17.21 47.50 -43.05
N HIS A 178 -17.82 48.67 -43.28
CA HIS A 178 -18.53 49.00 -44.51
C HIS A 178 -17.59 49.84 -45.41
N PRO A 179 -17.46 49.54 -46.71
CA PRO A 179 -16.74 50.37 -47.66
C PRO A 179 -17.68 51.29 -48.46
N GLY A 180 -17.13 52.42 -48.92
CA GLY A 180 -17.76 53.42 -49.81
C GLY A 180 -18.27 54.65 -49.04
N ASP A 181 -18.10 55.90 -49.47
CA ASP A 181 -17.65 56.47 -50.74
C ASP A 181 -17.56 57.99 -50.50
N THR A 182 -16.51 58.71 -50.92
CA THR A 182 -16.62 60.01 -51.64
C THR A 182 -15.27 60.64 -52.02
N ALA A 183 -15.14 60.82 -53.33
CA ALA A 183 -14.74 62.03 -54.06
C ALA A 183 -13.36 62.67 -53.83
N GLY A 184 -12.67 62.92 -54.96
CA GLY A 184 -11.33 63.49 -55.03
C GLY A 184 -11.27 65.01 -55.09
N LEU A 185 -10.04 65.51 -55.23
CA LEU A 185 -9.75 66.75 -55.96
C LEU A 185 -8.28 66.75 -56.43
N LEU A 186 -8.09 67.14 -57.69
CA LEU A 186 -6.84 67.48 -58.34
C LEU A 186 -6.10 68.60 -57.59
N LEU A 187 -4.76 68.49 -57.49
CA LEU A 187 -3.78 69.29 -58.23
C LEU A 187 -2.36 68.80 -57.91
#